data_AF-A0A352WBC0-F1
#
_entry.id   AF-A0A352WBC0-F1
#
_cell.length_a   1.000
_cell.length_b   1.000
_cell.length_c   1.000
_cell.angle_alpha   90.00
_cell.angle_beta   90.00
_cell.angle_gamma   90.00
#
_symmetry.space_group_name_H-M   'P 1'
#
loop_
_entity.id
_entity.type
_entity.pdbx_description
1 polymer ?
#
loop_
_entity_poly.entity_id
_entity_poly.type
_entity_poly.pdbx_seq_one_letter_code
_entity_poly.pdbx_strand_id
1 'polypeptide(L)'
;LPELLLSFSFPKAMRWASYDIKWARPIRWIVALLGDQVINFEVAGIQADRQTYGLRFLHPDPISVPDASQHERLLSEAHVILNHEERYRTIKQLVQEAAAQRGGHVDENDEALFREVTDINEYPSVVVGGFDPEYLKLPVEVIITPMRLHQKYFPVYQADGSLLPLFITIRNGLADEQGNVRVGNEKVLAARLADAAFFYEEDRKIKLVDRLPRLETLVFQEKLGTMRCKAERLQRLAPAICRVLGGSAQECATAERAALLSKSDLVTNMVFEFTELQGVMGGHYAISDGEDPAVAKAISEQYRPNSSGGALPETVAGRALALADKIDSLTGYFGIGSIPSGSQDPFALRRAALGVIAIIKEAGVRVALTPLIKQAYDLYGGDVQFKNDRSTTCSLLDEFFRGRMRSELTEDGYRYDLVDAVLAGGELDPFDFHTRIAALDRVSGTEDFLTALAVFNRAGNLASKATTDSFDRGALPEEADQQLVAAYENARQKVTEALHRGGNGNGNGNGDASTSNVTTAIQALAGLREAVDYFFDTVLVMAPDEKIRRSRLALLRAIVALFDSLWDWSKIVI
;
A
#
# COMPACT_ATOMS: atom_id res chain seq x y z
N LEU A 1 -30.36 19.91 11.42
CA LEU A 1 -29.83 18.98 12.44
C LEU A 1 -30.25 17.54 12.19
N PRO A 2 -31.55 17.20 12.03
CA PRO A 2 -31.95 15.82 11.70
C PRO A 2 -31.28 15.25 10.45
N GLU A 3 -31.26 16.02 9.35
CA GLU A 3 -30.58 15.61 8.11
C GLU A 3 -29.09 15.37 8.29
N LEU A 4 -28.40 16.23 9.06
CA LEU A 4 -26.98 16.08 9.37
C LEU A 4 -26.72 14.79 10.14
N LEU A 5 -27.50 14.50 11.19
CA LEU A 5 -27.41 13.25 11.93
C LEU A 5 -27.59 12.08 10.96
N LEU A 6 -28.69 12.05 10.21
CA LEU A 6 -29.00 10.97 9.27
C LEU A 6 -28.03 10.84 8.09
N SER A 7 -27.15 11.82 7.86
CA SER A 7 -26.08 11.75 6.85
C SER A 7 -24.86 10.95 7.31
N PHE A 8 -24.73 10.65 8.61
CA PHE A 8 -23.62 9.86 9.12
C PHE A 8 -23.62 8.45 8.53
N SER A 9 -22.47 8.05 8.00
CA SER A 9 -22.25 6.73 7.44
C SER A 9 -21.41 5.88 8.40
N PHE A 10 -21.80 4.62 8.53
CA PHE A 10 -21.10 3.66 9.39
C PHE A 10 -20.76 2.41 8.57
N PRO A 11 -19.59 1.79 8.78
CA PRO A 11 -19.22 0.55 8.09
C PRO A 11 -20.25 -0.57 8.31
N LYS A 12 -20.85 -0.61 9.51
CA LYS A 12 -21.98 -1.47 9.85
C LYS A 12 -23.07 -0.63 10.50
N ALA A 13 -24.22 -0.58 9.85
CA ALA A 13 -25.42 0.05 10.39
C ALA A 13 -26.51 -1.01 10.60
N MET A 14 -27.34 -0.81 11.60
CA MET A 14 -28.48 -1.67 11.91
C MET A 14 -29.78 -0.87 11.86
N ARG A 15 -30.88 -1.59 11.63
CA ARG A 15 -32.24 -1.13 11.92
C ARG A 15 -32.68 -1.75 13.25
N TRP A 16 -33.56 -1.08 13.97
CA TRP A 16 -34.10 -1.61 15.23
C TRP A 16 -35.59 -1.33 15.34
N ALA A 17 -36.29 -2.22 16.04
CA ALA A 17 -37.74 -2.20 16.18
C ALA A 17 -38.45 -2.07 14.80
N SER A 18 -39.39 -1.15 14.68
CA SER A 18 -40.13 -0.84 13.45
C SER A 18 -39.60 0.40 12.72
N TYR A 19 -38.39 0.89 13.06
CA TYR A 19 -37.82 2.09 12.45
C TYR A 19 -37.02 1.74 11.19
N ASP A 20 -37.23 2.53 10.12
CA ASP A 20 -36.49 2.38 8.86
C ASP A 20 -35.08 3.02 8.87
N ILE A 21 -34.76 3.72 9.97
CA ILE A 21 -33.49 4.42 10.18
C ILE A 21 -32.35 3.42 10.35
N LYS A 22 -31.23 3.71 9.67
CA LYS A 22 -29.97 2.99 9.79
C LYS A 22 -29.03 3.78 10.69
N TRP A 23 -28.55 3.17 11.77
CA TRP A 23 -27.57 3.77 12.69
C TRP A 23 -26.58 2.73 13.20
N ALA A 24 -25.46 3.15 13.79
CA ALA A 24 -24.50 2.22 14.39
C ALA A 24 -25.11 1.39 15.54
N ARG A 25 -25.95 2.02 16.36
CA ARG A 25 -26.67 1.44 17.52
C ARG A 25 -27.99 2.19 17.76
N PRO A 26 -28.97 1.62 18.49
CA PRO A 26 -30.20 2.33 18.83
C PRO A 26 -29.91 3.63 19.60
N ILE A 27 -30.44 4.76 19.11
CA ILE A 27 -30.37 6.06 19.79
C ILE A 27 -31.23 6.00 21.05
N ARG A 28 -30.70 6.48 22.18
CA ARG A 28 -31.37 6.42 23.50
C ARG A 28 -31.81 7.78 24.02
N TRP A 29 -31.04 8.83 23.75
CA TRP A 29 -31.36 10.22 24.06
C TRP A 29 -30.58 11.12 23.09
N ILE A 30 -30.98 12.39 22.99
CA ILE A 30 -30.31 13.41 22.19
C ILE A 30 -30.23 14.68 23.03
N VAL A 31 -29.01 15.20 23.23
CA VAL A 31 -28.80 16.51 23.84
C VAL A 31 -28.52 17.53 22.74
N ALA A 32 -29.35 18.57 22.64
CA ALA A 32 -29.13 19.65 21.67
C ALA A 32 -29.46 21.01 22.29
N LEU A 33 -28.42 21.77 22.59
CA LEU A 33 -28.52 23.06 23.28
C LEU A 33 -27.82 24.17 22.49
N LEU A 34 -28.40 25.37 22.52
CA LEU A 34 -27.75 26.63 22.14
C LEU A 34 -27.73 27.54 23.37
N GLY A 35 -26.60 27.57 24.08
CA GLY A 35 -26.55 28.12 25.44
C GLY A 35 -27.46 27.30 26.37
N ASP A 36 -28.46 27.94 26.96
CA ASP A 36 -29.47 27.34 27.84
C ASP A 36 -30.76 26.90 27.12
N GLN A 37 -30.86 27.17 25.81
CA GLN A 37 -32.05 26.88 25.00
C GLN A 37 -31.98 25.51 24.36
N VAL A 38 -33.03 24.71 24.54
CA VAL A 38 -33.18 23.41 23.87
C VAL A 38 -33.55 23.62 22.40
N ILE A 39 -32.78 23.02 21.49
CA ILE A 39 -33.08 23.04 20.06
C ILE A 39 -34.09 21.94 19.77
N ASN A 40 -35.32 22.34 19.47
CA ASN A 40 -36.44 21.41 19.33
C ASN A 40 -36.39 20.64 18.00
N PHE A 41 -36.08 19.34 18.06
CA PHE A 41 -36.24 18.39 16.94
C PHE A 41 -36.35 16.95 17.44
N GLU A 42 -36.75 16.06 16.54
CA GLU A 42 -36.91 14.63 16.82
C GLU A 42 -36.11 13.81 15.80
N VAL A 43 -35.48 12.72 16.24
CA VAL A 43 -34.90 11.70 15.37
C VAL A 43 -35.23 10.32 15.93
N ALA A 44 -35.73 9.42 15.09
CA ALA A 44 -36.03 8.03 15.47
C ALA A 44 -36.98 7.86 16.67
N GLY A 45 -37.99 8.74 16.81
CA GLY A 45 -38.91 8.69 17.96
C GLY A 45 -38.34 9.32 19.24
N ILE A 46 -37.13 9.90 19.18
CA ILE A 46 -36.44 10.49 20.32
C ILE A 46 -36.41 12.01 20.17
N GLN A 47 -37.07 12.70 21.10
CA GLN A 47 -37.04 14.15 21.20
C GLN A 47 -35.69 14.62 21.73
N ALA A 48 -35.11 15.64 21.11
CA ALA A 48 -33.94 16.33 21.67
C ALA A 48 -34.34 17.13 22.92
N ASP A 49 -33.50 17.02 23.96
CA ASP A 49 -33.72 17.68 25.26
C ASP A 49 -32.37 18.09 25.88
N ARG A 50 -32.38 18.50 27.16
CA ARG A 50 -31.21 18.83 27.98
C ARG A 50 -30.72 17.67 28.84
N GLN A 51 -31.35 16.49 28.75
CA GLN A 51 -31.04 15.35 29.61
C GLN A 51 -29.91 14.50 29.01
N THR A 52 -28.85 14.33 29.78
CA THR A 52 -27.73 13.43 29.46
C THR A 52 -27.59 12.35 30.55
N TYR A 53 -26.66 11.43 30.36
CA TYR A 53 -26.39 10.34 31.30
C TYR A 53 -24.88 10.15 31.46
N GLY A 54 -24.45 9.87 32.68
CA GLY A 54 -23.08 9.48 32.98
C GLY A 54 -22.84 7.98 32.80
N LEU A 55 -21.79 7.47 33.44
CA LEU A 55 -21.45 6.06 33.35
C LEU A 55 -22.50 5.21 34.07
N ARG A 56 -23.17 4.33 33.33
CA ARG A 56 -24.42 3.66 33.72
C ARG A 56 -24.47 3.01 35.12
N PHE A 57 -23.35 2.48 35.61
CA PHE A 57 -23.29 1.81 36.92
C PHE A 57 -22.85 2.73 38.06
N LEU A 58 -22.20 3.87 37.75
CA LEU A 58 -21.70 4.82 38.75
C LEU A 58 -22.62 6.03 38.89
N HIS A 59 -23.32 6.42 37.81
CA HIS A 59 -24.26 7.52 37.77
C HIS A 59 -25.48 7.18 36.89
N PRO A 60 -26.41 6.34 37.40
CA PRO A 60 -27.55 5.84 36.61
C PRO A 60 -28.63 6.90 36.35
N ASP A 61 -28.68 7.93 37.19
CA ASP A 61 -29.73 8.95 37.14
C ASP A 61 -29.47 9.96 36.00
N PRO A 62 -30.54 10.49 35.38
CA PRO A 62 -30.43 11.51 34.34
C PRO A 62 -29.82 12.81 34.89
N ILE A 63 -28.99 13.44 34.07
CA ILE A 63 -28.30 14.69 34.38
C ILE A 63 -28.88 15.79 33.48
N SER A 64 -29.51 16.79 34.10
CA SER A 64 -29.99 17.96 33.38
C SER A 64 -28.84 18.92 33.10
N VAL A 65 -28.60 19.24 31.84
CA VAL A 65 -27.57 20.18 31.39
C VAL A 65 -28.18 21.59 31.29
N PRO A 66 -27.87 22.54 32.21
CA PRO A 66 -28.53 23.84 32.22
C PRO A 66 -28.08 24.73 31.07
N ASP A 67 -26.80 24.64 30.70
CA ASP A 67 -26.17 25.37 29.60
C ASP A 67 -25.18 24.44 28.88
N ALA A 68 -25.09 24.54 27.56
CA ALA A 68 -24.20 23.75 26.71
C ALA A 68 -22.74 23.75 27.20
N SER A 69 -22.25 24.87 27.76
CA SER A 69 -20.88 25.00 28.25
C SER A 69 -20.59 24.14 29.49
N GLN A 70 -21.62 23.64 30.17
CA GLN A 70 -21.48 22.81 31.37
C GLN A 70 -21.48 21.30 31.07
N HIS A 71 -21.79 20.91 29.83
CA HIS A 71 -21.99 19.51 29.46
C HIS A 71 -20.78 18.62 29.80
N GLU A 72 -19.58 19.06 29.41
CA GLU A 72 -18.34 18.32 29.64
C GLU A 72 -18.01 18.17 31.13
N ARG A 73 -18.17 19.25 31.91
CA ARG A 73 -17.97 19.22 33.37
C ARG A 73 -18.94 18.26 34.05
N LEU A 74 -20.23 18.33 33.71
CA LEU A 74 -21.26 17.46 34.29
C LEU A 74 -21.03 15.99 33.96
N LEU A 75 -20.58 15.69 32.73
CA LEU A 75 -20.18 14.32 32.36
C LEU A 75 -18.93 13.86 33.12
N SER A 76 -17.94 14.73 33.31
CA SER A 76 -16.75 14.42 34.12
C SER A 76 -17.12 14.08 35.57
N GLU A 77 -17.97 14.90 36.20
CA GLU A 77 -18.54 14.65 37.54
C GLU A 77 -19.32 13.33 37.62
N ALA A 78 -19.88 12.88 36.49
CA ALA A 78 -20.61 11.63 36.35
C ALA A 78 -19.77 10.49 35.72
N HIS A 79 -18.45 10.57 35.86
CA HIS A 79 -17.49 9.56 35.42
C HIS A 79 -17.50 9.30 33.91
N VAL A 80 -17.45 10.35 33.10
CA VAL A 80 -17.29 10.27 31.65
C VAL A 80 -16.29 11.34 31.18
N ILE A 81 -15.19 10.93 30.57
CA ILE A 81 -14.23 11.84 29.92
C ILE A 81 -14.71 12.06 28.47
N LEU A 82 -15.42 13.16 28.21
CA LEU A 82 -16.00 13.42 26.90
C LEU A 82 -14.93 13.65 25.82
N ASN A 83 -13.89 14.43 26.12
CA ASN A 83 -12.82 14.74 25.19
C ASN A 83 -11.99 13.50 24.83
N HIS A 84 -12.01 13.13 23.55
CA HIS A 84 -11.33 11.93 23.05
C HIS A 84 -9.81 11.99 23.22
N GLU A 85 -9.20 13.13 22.93
CA GLU A 85 -7.75 13.32 23.05
C GLU A 85 -7.28 13.33 24.51
N GLU A 86 -8.07 13.90 25.41
CA GLU A 86 -7.80 13.82 26.86
C GLU A 86 -7.86 12.36 27.34
N ARG A 87 -8.89 11.63 26.92
CA ARG A 87 -9.06 10.23 27.28
C ARG A 87 -7.92 9.35 26.74
N TYR A 88 -7.52 9.59 25.49
CA TYR A 88 -6.38 8.94 24.87
C TYR A 88 -5.09 9.16 25.67
N ARG A 89 -4.76 10.42 26.01
CA ARG A 89 -3.57 10.75 26.82
C ARG A 89 -3.62 10.10 28.20
N THR A 90 -4.79 10.11 28.84
CA THR A 90 -5.00 9.48 30.15
C THR A 90 -4.75 7.98 30.09
N ILE A 91 -5.31 7.28 29.10
CA ILE A 91 -5.08 5.85 28.91
C ILE A 91 -3.60 5.56 28.66
N LYS A 92 -2.95 6.33 27.76
CA LYS A 92 -1.53 6.14 27.43
C LYS A 92 -0.67 6.25 28.69
N GLN A 93 -0.88 7.30 29.48
CA GLN A 93 -0.18 7.51 30.75
C GLN A 93 -0.44 6.35 31.74
N LEU A 94 -1.70 5.96 31.95
CA LEU A 94 -2.06 4.88 32.88
C LEU A 94 -1.40 3.55 32.52
N VAL A 95 -1.38 3.19 31.22
CA VAL A 95 -0.76 1.95 30.74
C VAL A 95 0.76 2.00 30.92
N GLN A 96 1.40 3.12 30.56
CA GLN A 96 2.85 3.29 30.69
C GLN A 96 3.30 3.21 32.16
N GLU A 97 2.62 3.93 33.04
CA GLU A 97 2.92 3.91 34.48
C GLU A 97 2.75 2.51 35.08
N ALA A 98 1.67 1.81 34.72
CA ALA A 98 1.42 0.46 35.19
C ALA A 98 2.47 -0.55 34.68
N ALA A 99 2.94 -0.41 33.44
CA ALA A 99 4.03 -1.22 32.90
C ALA A 99 5.36 -0.95 33.63
N ALA A 100 5.70 0.33 33.80
CA ALA A 100 6.94 0.76 34.45
C ALA A 100 7.01 0.30 35.92
N GLN A 101 5.89 0.35 36.65
CA GLN A 101 5.80 -0.18 38.02
C GLN A 101 6.06 -1.70 38.11
N ARG A 102 5.95 -2.42 36.99
CA ARG A 102 6.25 -3.86 36.88
C ARG A 102 7.61 -4.15 36.25
N GLY A 103 8.43 -3.12 36.03
CA GLY A 103 9.75 -3.26 35.42
C GLY A 103 9.72 -3.55 33.92
N GLY A 104 8.61 -3.25 33.25
CA GLY A 104 8.45 -3.43 31.81
C GLY A 104 7.96 -2.17 31.10
N HIS A 105 7.70 -2.31 29.81
CA HIS A 105 7.12 -1.28 28.96
C HIS A 105 6.10 -1.89 28.00
N VAL A 106 5.28 -1.06 27.36
CA VAL A 106 4.37 -1.48 26.27
C VAL A 106 4.85 -0.88 24.95
N ASP A 107 4.39 -1.41 23.82
CA ASP A 107 4.66 -0.80 22.52
C ASP A 107 3.87 0.52 22.38
N GLU A 108 4.57 1.64 22.54
CA GLU A 108 3.96 2.98 22.48
C GLU A 108 3.55 3.41 21.08
N ASN A 109 4.03 2.69 20.05
CA ASN A 109 3.73 2.97 18.65
C ASN A 109 2.47 2.23 18.17
N ASP A 110 1.84 1.41 19.02
CA ASP A 110 0.58 0.74 18.72
C ASP A 110 -0.63 1.68 18.81
N GLU A 111 -0.59 2.75 18.02
CA GLU A 111 -1.61 3.80 17.97
C GLU A 111 -3.01 3.23 17.68
N ALA A 112 -3.10 2.18 16.85
CA ALA A 112 -4.35 1.53 16.54
C ALA A 112 -5.01 0.94 17.80
N LEU A 113 -4.25 0.22 18.63
CA LEU A 113 -4.75 -0.35 19.87
C LEU A 113 -5.11 0.74 20.89
N PHE A 114 -4.27 1.76 21.07
CA PHE A 114 -4.57 2.86 21.99
C PHE A 114 -5.86 3.59 21.59
N ARG A 115 -6.06 3.85 20.30
CA ARG A 115 -7.27 4.50 19.78
C ARG A 115 -8.50 3.62 19.97
N GLU A 116 -8.40 2.32 19.65
CA GLU A 116 -9.50 1.39 19.85
C GLU A 116 -9.89 1.25 21.33
N VAL A 117 -8.91 1.16 22.24
CA VAL A 117 -9.17 1.13 23.69
C VAL A 117 -9.77 2.44 24.19
N THR A 118 -9.40 3.59 23.60
CA THR A 118 -10.00 4.89 23.90
C THR A 118 -11.47 4.95 23.49
N ASP A 119 -11.81 4.39 22.33
CA ASP A 119 -13.18 4.40 21.79
C ASP A 119 -14.15 3.55 22.61
N ILE A 120 -13.67 2.48 23.26
CA ILE A 120 -14.52 1.54 24.02
C ILE A 120 -14.58 1.81 25.53
N ASN A 121 -13.85 2.80 26.03
CA ASN A 121 -13.85 3.18 27.45
C ASN A 121 -14.22 4.65 27.59
N GLU A 122 -15.12 5.00 28.50
CA GLU A 122 -15.53 6.39 28.77
C GLU A 122 -14.82 6.98 30.00
N TYR A 123 -14.48 6.11 30.96
CA TYR A 123 -13.76 6.46 32.17
C TYR A 123 -12.73 5.37 32.50
N PRO A 124 -11.48 5.55 32.08
CA PRO A 124 -10.49 4.48 32.08
C PRO A 124 -9.90 4.24 33.48
N SER A 125 -9.83 2.98 33.89
CA SER A 125 -8.97 2.51 34.97
C SER A 125 -8.11 1.34 34.52
N VAL A 126 -6.88 1.29 35.03
CA VAL A 126 -5.90 0.27 34.64
C VAL A 126 -6.08 -1.02 35.43
N VAL A 127 -5.95 -2.14 34.74
CA VAL A 127 -5.92 -3.48 35.32
C VAL A 127 -4.69 -4.20 34.79
N VAL A 128 -3.83 -4.66 35.70
CA VAL A 128 -2.66 -5.47 35.36
C VAL A 128 -2.97 -6.93 35.68
N GLY A 129 -2.90 -7.79 34.68
CA GLY A 129 -3.09 -9.23 34.81
C GLY A 129 -1.83 -10.02 34.44
N GLY A 130 -1.77 -11.27 34.89
CA GLY A 130 -0.71 -12.21 34.53
C GLY A 130 -1.22 -13.43 33.77
N PHE A 131 -0.32 -14.13 33.09
CA PHE A 131 -0.59 -15.45 32.51
C PHE A 131 0.53 -16.42 32.87
N ASP A 132 0.29 -17.72 32.65
CA ASP A 132 1.29 -18.74 33.00
C ASP A 132 2.58 -18.53 32.19
N PRO A 133 3.75 -18.37 32.82
CA PRO A 133 5.04 -18.23 32.13
C PRO A 133 5.37 -19.41 31.21
N GLU A 134 4.75 -20.57 31.37
CA GLU A 134 4.92 -21.70 30.44
C GLU A 134 4.56 -21.33 28.99
N TYR A 135 3.58 -20.43 28.78
CA TYR A 135 3.20 -19.98 27.45
C TYR A 135 4.30 -19.17 26.75
N LEU A 136 5.31 -18.66 27.46
CA LEU A 136 6.45 -17.97 26.84
C LEU A 136 7.32 -18.89 25.96
N LYS A 137 7.09 -20.21 25.99
CA LYS A 137 7.69 -21.17 25.04
C LYS A 137 7.06 -21.09 23.65
N LEU A 138 5.86 -20.53 23.53
CA LEU A 138 5.19 -20.32 22.24
C LEU A 138 5.85 -19.18 21.48
N PRO A 139 5.74 -19.16 20.15
CA PRO A 139 6.10 -17.98 19.37
C PRO A 139 5.37 -16.74 19.89
N VAL A 140 6.08 -15.62 19.98
CA VAL A 140 5.57 -14.41 20.66
C VAL A 140 4.30 -13.89 19.98
N GLU A 141 4.19 -14.03 18.65
CA GLU A 141 3.02 -13.62 17.88
C GLU A 141 1.77 -14.43 18.23
N VAL A 142 1.93 -15.70 18.60
CA VAL A 142 0.82 -16.58 19.05
C VAL A 142 0.24 -16.09 20.39
N ILE A 143 1.07 -15.49 21.23
CA ILE A 143 0.66 -14.93 22.53
C ILE A 143 0.05 -13.53 22.34
N ILE A 144 0.72 -12.69 21.58
CA ILE A 144 0.36 -11.28 21.39
C ILE A 144 -0.93 -11.11 20.58
N THR A 145 -1.16 -11.94 19.57
CA THR A 145 -2.33 -11.82 18.67
C THR A 145 -3.66 -11.89 19.43
N PRO A 146 -3.95 -12.93 20.24
CA PRO A 146 -5.18 -12.97 21.02
C PRO A 146 -5.26 -11.85 22.07
N MET A 147 -4.14 -11.41 22.66
CA MET A 147 -4.11 -10.27 23.58
C MET A 147 -4.56 -8.99 22.88
N ARG A 148 -3.91 -8.60 21.78
CA ARG A 148 -4.14 -7.33 21.09
C ARG A 148 -5.44 -7.32 20.30
N LEU A 149 -5.67 -8.33 19.45
CA LEU A 149 -6.78 -8.30 18.50
C LEU A 149 -8.11 -8.72 19.12
N HIS A 150 -8.11 -9.75 19.96
CA HIS A 150 -9.35 -10.31 20.51
C HIS A 150 -9.74 -9.70 21.85
N GLN A 151 -8.76 -9.35 22.69
CA GLN A 151 -9.01 -8.89 24.06
C GLN A 151 -8.68 -7.41 24.32
N LYS A 152 -8.00 -6.73 23.38
CA LYS A 152 -7.57 -5.34 23.51
C LYS A 152 -6.65 -5.10 24.70
N TYR A 153 -5.79 -6.07 24.98
CA TYR A 153 -4.77 -5.99 26.01
C TYR A 153 -3.45 -5.49 25.42
N PHE A 154 -2.70 -4.74 26.22
CA PHE A 154 -1.33 -4.34 25.95
C PHE A 154 -0.38 -5.41 26.52
N PRO A 155 0.39 -6.12 25.67
CA PRO A 155 1.46 -6.99 26.14
C PRO A 155 2.57 -6.17 26.79
N VAL A 156 3.18 -6.69 27.86
CA VAL A 156 4.27 -6.01 28.56
C VAL A 156 5.61 -6.65 28.20
N TYR A 157 6.59 -5.84 27.83
CA TYR A 157 7.93 -6.25 27.42
C TYR A 157 9.00 -5.83 28.44
N GLN A 158 10.06 -6.61 28.54
CA GLN A 158 11.30 -6.22 29.22
C GLN A 158 12.13 -5.28 28.37
N ALA A 159 13.13 -4.63 28.98
CA ALA A 159 14.05 -3.72 28.28
C ALA A 159 14.82 -4.36 27.11
N ASP A 160 15.00 -5.70 27.11
CA ASP A 160 15.65 -6.44 26.02
C ASP A 160 14.69 -6.84 24.88
N GLY A 161 13.41 -6.46 24.98
CA GLY A 161 12.35 -6.79 24.01
C GLY A 161 11.65 -8.13 24.26
N SER A 162 12.09 -8.91 25.25
CA SER A 162 11.41 -10.17 25.61
C SER A 162 10.06 -9.90 26.29
N LEU A 163 9.09 -10.80 26.07
CA LEU A 163 7.75 -10.66 26.63
C LEU A 163 7.73 -11.06 28.12
N LEU A 164 7.15 -10.23 28.97
CA LEU A 164 6.82 -10.59 30.35
C LEU A 164 5.51 -11.40 30.39
N PRO A 165 5.31 -12.29 31.37
CA PRO A 165 4.05 -13.02 31.58
C PRO A 165 2.93 -12.12 32.15
N LEU A 166 2.83 -10.90 31.61
CA LEU A 166 1.96 -9.82 32.07
C LEU A 166 1.27 -9.16 30.88
N PHE A 167 0.06 -8.67 31.13
CA PHE A 167 -0.68 -7.83 30.21
C PHE A 167 -1.40 -6.71 30.98
N ILE A 168 -1.68 -5.62 30.28
CA ILE A 168 -2.44 -4.49 30.82
C ILE A 168 -3.72 -4.36 30.02
N THR A 169 -4.84 -4.15 30.70
CA THR A 169 -6.12 -3.83 30.08
C THR A 169 -6.76 -2.63 30.77
N ILE A 170 -7.67 -1.98 30.05
CA ILE A 170 -8.43 -0.84 30.57
C ILE A 170 -9.86 -1.28 30.85
N ARG A 171 -10.31 -0.98 32.05
CA ARG A 171 -11.70 -1.12 32.47
C ARG A 171 -12.40 0.22 32.32
N ASN A 172 -13.64 0.20 31.83
CA ASN A 172 -14.53 1.36 31.88
C ASN A 172 -15.18 1.46 33.28
N GLY A 173 -14.61 2.28 34.17
CA GLY A 173 -15.10 2.53 35.52
C GLY A 173 -13.97 2.72 36.54
N LEU A 174 -14.31 2.56 37.83
CA LEU A 174 -13.38 2.72 38.95
C LEU A 174 -12.32 1.61 39.02
N ALA A 175 -11.34 1.76 39.93
CA ALA A 175 -10.31 0.77 40.19
C ALA A 175 -10.89 -0.63 40.52
N ASP A 176 -10.18 -1.69 40.14
CA ASP A 176 -10.53 -3.08 40.43
C ASP A 176 -10.01 -3.50 41.81
N GLU A 177 -10.50 -2.87 42.88
CA GLU A 177 -10.01 -3.10 44.26
C GLU A 177 -10.12 -4.56 44.71
N GLN A 178 -11.15 -5.27 44.23
CA GLN A 178 -11.40 -6.67 44.57
C GLN A 178 -10.62 -7.65 43.66
N GLY A 179 -10.00 -7.16 42.58
CA GLY A 179 -9.28 -8.00 41.61
C GLY A 179 -10.19 -8.91 40.76
N ASN A 180 -11.50 -8.70 40.77
CA ASN A 180 -12.46 -9.55 40.05
C ASN A 180 -12.31 -9.39 38.54
N VAL A 181 -12.08 -8.16 38.08
CA VAL A 181 -11.85 -7.88 36.66
C VAL A 181 -10.54 -8.50 36.22
N ARG A 182 -9.47 -8.35 37.02
CA ARG A 182 -8.18 -9.01 36.78
C ARG A 182 -8.35 -10.52 36.60
N VAL A 183 -8.92 -11.22 37.59
CA VAL A 183 -9.10 -12.68 37.56
C VAL A 183 -9.98 -13.12 36.38
N GLY A 184 -11.00 -12.34 36.02
CA GLY A 184 -11.83 -12.61 34.85
C GLY A 184 -11.02 -12.57 33.55
N ASN A 185 -10.25 -11.51 33.33
CA ASN A 185 -9.42 -11.33 32.13
C ASN A 185 -8.28 -12.39 32.07
N GLU A 186 -7.67 -12.73 33.20
CA GLU A 186 -6.65 -13.79 33.29
C GLU A 186 -7.21 -15.15 32.86
N LYS A 187 -8.42 -15.52 33.31
CA LYS A 187 -9.09 -16.77 32.90
C LYS A 187 -9.41 -16.81 31.41
N VAL A 188 -9.90 -15.69 30.85
CA VAL A 188 -10.22 -15.59 29.42
C VAL A 188 -8.95 -15.76 28.58
N LEU A 189 -7.85 -15.11 28.96
CA LEU A 189 -6.58 -15.24 28.26
C LEU A 189 -5.99 -16.64 28.40
N ALA A 190 -6.01 -17.21 29.60
CA ALA A 190 -5.47 -18.55 29.85
C ALA A 190 -6.16 -19.61 28.96
N ALA A 191 -7.49 -19.56 28.82
CA ALA A 191 -8.21 -20.45 27.92
C ALA A 191 -7.74 -20.30 26.46
N ARG A 192 -7.58 -19.07 25.97
CA ARG A 192 -7.11 -18.80 24.60
C ARG A 192 -5.67 -19.24 24.37
N LEU A 193 -4.78 -19.04 25.33
CA LEU A 193 -3.39 -19.48 25.23
C LEU A 193 -3.26 -21.00 25.32
N ALA A 194 -4.12 -21.67 26.10
CA ALA A 194 -4.20 -23.13 26.14
C ALA A 194 -4.60 -23.70 24.77
N ASP A 195 -5.64 -23.15 24.13
CA ASP A 195 -6.05 -23.55 22.78
C ASP A 195 -4.93 -23.33 21.76
N ALA A 196 -4.30 -22.15 21.80
CA ALA A 196 -3.18 -21.82 20.92
C ALA A 196 -1.97 -22.75 21.12
N ALA A 197 -1.63 -23.08 22.38
CA ALA A 197 -0.58 -24.03 22.70
C ALA A 197 -0.88 -25.42 22.12
N PHE A 198 -2.11 -25.90 22.31
CA PHE A 198 -2.56 -27.17 21.76
C PHE A 198 -2.45 -27.20 20.23
N PHE A 199 -2.94 -26.16 19.53
CA PHE A 199 -2.81 -26.08 18.08
C PHE A 199 -1.35 -26.07 17.63
N TYR A 200 -0.50 -25.30 18.29
CA TYR A 200 0.92 -25.24 17.98
C TYR A 200 1.61 -26.61 18.12
N GLU A 201 1.33 -27.33 19.21
CA GLU A 201 1.89 -28.66 19.46
C GLU A 201 1.38 -29.71 18.47
N GLU A 202 0.07 -29.71 18.16
CA GLU A 202 -0.51 -30.60 17.15
C GLU A 202 0.08 -30.32 15.76
N ASP A 203 0.21 -29.05 15.39
CA ASP A 203 0.68 -28.68 14.07
C ASP A 203 2.13 -29.05 13.80
N ARG A 204 2.99 -29.01 14.84
CA ARG A 204 4.41 -29.40 14.76
C ARG A 204 4.63 -30.89 14.50
N LYS A 205 3.59 -31.74 14.56
CA LYS A 205 3.70 -33.17 14.26
C LYS A 205 3.80 -33.46 12.76
N ILE A 206 3.38 -32.52 11.91
CA ILE A 206 3.38 -32.68 10.45
C ILE A 206 4.11 -31.50 9.82
N LYS A 207 5.19 -31.80 9.08
CA LYS A 207 6.01 -30.79 8.42
C LYS A 207 5.24 -30.03 7.35
N LEU A 208 5.65 -28.80 7.05
CA LEU A 208 5.08 -27.96 5.99
C LEU A 208 5.13 -28.62 4.61
N VAL A 209 6.21 -29.34 4.30
CA VAL A 209 6.35 -30.04 3.01
C VAL A 209 5.30 -31.16 2.88
N ASP A 210 5.00 -31.86 3.98
CA ASP A 210 4.02 -32.95 4.00
C ASP A 210 2.57 -32.41 3.96
N ARG A 211 2.39 -31.11 4.17
CA ARG A 211 1.10 -30.41 4.06
C ARG A 211 0.77 -29.95 2.65
N LEU A 212 1.74 -29.92 1.72
CA LEU A 212 1.51 -29.48 0.34
C LEU A 212 0.31 -30.18 -0.34
N PRO A 213 0.12 -31.51 -0.23
CA PRO A 213 -1.03 -32.18 -0.85
C PRO A 213 -2.38 -31.70 -0.29
N ARG A 214 -2.44 -31.28 0.97
CA ARG A 214 -3.69 -30.78 1.59
C ARG A 214 -4.14 -29.46 1.01
N LEU A 215 -3.25 -28.68 0.41
CA LEU A 215 -3.56 -27.41 -0.25
C LEU A 215 -4.48 -27.58 -1.47
N GLU A 216 -4.61 -28.80 -2.00
CA GLU A 216 -5.57 -29.13 -3.06
C GLU A 216 -7.02 -29.00 -2.57
N THR A 217 -7.26 -29.12 -1.26
CA THR A 217 -8.61 -28.99 -0.69
C THR A 217 -9.02 -27.53 -0.47
N LEU A 218 -8.05 -26.61 -0.48
CA LEU A 218 -8.27 -25.19 -0.23
C LEU A 218 -8.42 -24.43 -1.54
N VAL A 219 -9.65 -24.01 -1.85
CA VAL A 219 -9.94 -23.21 -3.05
C VAL A 219 -9.28 -21.85 -2.92
N PHE A 220 -8.43 -21.49 -3.90
CA PHE A 220 -7.87 -20.14 -3.99
C PHE A 220 -8.96 -19.18 -4.51
N GLN A 221 -9.55 -19.53 -5.64
CA GLN A 221 -10.71 -18.88 -6.23
C GLN A 221 -11.34 -19.89 -7.21
N GLU A 222 -12.66 -19.97 -7.28
CA GLU A 222 -13.40 -21.01 -8.02
C GLU A 222 -12.91 -21.24 -9.46
N LYS A 223 -12.52 -20.18 -10.18
CA LYS A 223 -12.01 -20.20 -11.55
C LYS A 223 -10.49 -20.27 -11.65
N LEU A 224 -9.75 -20.05 -10.56
CA LEU A 224 -8.28 -20.00 -10.53
C LEU A 224 -7.63 -21.23 -9.88
N GLY A 225 -8.45 -22.17 -9.42
CA GLY A 225 -8.02 -23.45 -8.84
C GLY A 225 -7.77 -23.38 -7.33
N THR A 226 -6.80 -24.16 -6.89
CA THR A 226 -6.52 -24.43 -5.47
C THR A 226 -5.29 -23.67 -4.99
N MET A 227 -5.09 -23.62 -3.67
CA MET A 227 -3.87 -23.05 -3.09
C MET A 227 -2.64 -23.90 -3.42
N ARG A 228 -2.81 -25.18 -3.77
CA ARG A 228 -1.74 -26.01 -4.32
C ARG A 228 -1.28 -25.49 -5.68
N CYS A 229 -2.21 -25.28 -6.62
CA CYS A 229 -1.88 -24.69 -7.93
C CYS A 229 -1.19 -23.33 -7.76
N LYS A 230 -1.68 -22.50 -6.82
CA LYS A 230 -1.04 -21.22 -6.53
C LYS A 230 0.40 -21.38 -6.06
N ALA A 231 0.67 -22.24 -5.07
CA ALA A 231 2.02 -22.47 -4.57
C ALA A 231 3.01 -22.90 -5.67
N GLU A 232 2.57 -23.73 -6.63
CA GLU A 232 3.39 -24.14 -7.78
C GLU A 232 3.70 -22.99 -8.74
N ARG A 233 2.72 -22.10 -9.01
CA ARG A 233 2.96 -20.89 -9.79
C ARG A 233 3.94 -19.97 -9.09
N LEU A 234 3.80 -19.78 -7.77
CA LEU A 234 4.73 -18.96 -6.98
C LEU A 234 6.15 -19.53 -7.00
N GLN A 235 6.30 -20.86 -6.89
CA GLN A 235 7.61 -21.53 -6.98
C GLN A 235 8.33 -21.18 -8.29
N ARG A 236 7.61 -21.02 -9.40
CA ARG A 236 8.19 -20.66 -10.71
C ARG A 236 8.40 -19.16 -10.89
N LEU A 237 7.55 -18.33 -10.27
CA LEU A 237 7.56 -16.87 -10.44
C LEU A 237 8.56 -16.17 -9.50
N ALA A 238 8.62 -16.57 -8.23
CA ALA A 238 9.49 -15.95 -7.22
C ALA A 238 10.99 -15.94 -7.61
N PRO A 239 11.63 -17.03 -8.07
CA PRO A 239 13.03 -16.98 -8.48
C PRO A 239 13.26 -16.14 -9.75
N ALA A 240 12.26 -15.96 -10.61
CA ALA A 240 12.36 -15.05 -11.74
C ALA A 240 12.38 -13.59 -11.30
N ILE A 241 11.50 -13.22 -10.37
CA ILE A 241 11.47 -11.89 -9.76
C ILE A 241 12.76 -11.64 -8.97
N CYS A 242 13.24 -12.61 -8.21
CA CYS A 242 14.48 -12.49 -7.44
C CYS A 242 15.68 -12.11 -8.34
N ARG A 243 15.78 -12.69 -9.54
CA ARG A 243 16.83 -12.32 -10.52
C ARG A 243 16.68 -10.89 -11.02
N VAL A 244 15.45 -10.44 -11.26
CA VAL A 244 15.18 -9.04 -11.69
C VAL A 244 15.53 -8.05 -10.58
N LEU A 245 15.32 -8.42 -9.32
CA LEU A 245 15.75 -7.64 -8.15
C LEU A 245 17.27 -7.66 -7.91
N GLY A 246 18.06 -8.34 -8.74
CA GLY A 246 19.52 -8.45 -8.59
C GLY A 246 19.96 -9.44 -7.51
N GLY A 247 19.07 -10.34 -7.06
CA GLY A 247 19.40 -11.35 -6.07
C GLY A 247 20.40 -12.38 -6.58
N SER A 248 21.23 -12.89 -5.66
CA SER A 248 22.19 -13.96 -5.90
C SER A 248 21.50 -15.30 -6.24
N ALA A 249 22.27 -16.25 -6.77
CA ALA A 249 21.76 -17.60 -7.05
C ALA A 249 21.21 -18.29 -5.78
N GLN A 250 21.85 -18.05 -4.64
CA GLN A 250 21.39 -18.58 -3.35
C GLN A 250 20.05 -17.96 -2.93
N GLU A 251 19.90 -16.63 -3.04
CA GLU A 251 18.64 -15.96 -2.73
C GLU A 251 17.51 -16.39 -3.67
N CYS A 252 17.81 -16.63 -4.94
CA CYS A 252 16.83 -17.18 -5.89
C CYS A 252 16.36 -18.58 -5.47
N ALA A 253 17.27 -19.45 -5.03
CA ALA A 253 16.93 -20.78 -4.51
C ALA A 253 16.12 -20.69 -3.20
N THR A 254 16.48 -19.76 -2.31
CA THR A 254 15.69 -19.44 -1.11
C THR A 254 14.28 -19.00 -1.47
N ALA A 255 14.13 -18.10 -2.45
CA ALA A 255 12.83 -17.61 -2.90
C ALA A 255 11.97 -18.73 -3.50
N GLU A 256 12.57 -19.63 -4.29
CA GLU A 256 11.90 -20.81 -4.83
C GLU A 256 11.40 -21.75 -3.73
N ARG A 257 12.28 -22.11 -2.78
CA ARG A 257 11.93 -23.00 -1.67
C ARG A 257 10.85 -22.39 -0.77
N ALA A 258 11.00 -21.11 -0.42
CA ALA A 258 10.02 -20.36 0.36
C ALA A 258 8.67 -20.31 -0.37
N ALA A 259 8.66 -20.02 -1.68
CA ALA A 259 7.44 -19.93 -2.46
C ALA A 259 6.63 -21.24 -2.46
N LEU A 260 7.30 -22.38 -2.62
CA LEU A 260 6.66 -23.69 -2.57
C LEU A 260 5.96 -23.94 -1.22
N LEU A 261 6.62 -23.63 -0.10
CA LEU A 261 6.12 -23.90 1.25
C LEU A 261 5.19 -22.80 1.78
N SER A 262 5.16 -21.63 1.14
CA SER A 262 4.57 -20.40 1.68
C SER A 262 3.08 -20.48 2.03
N LYS A 263 2.35 -21.42 1.43
CA LYS A 263 0.90 -21.60 1.66
C LYS A 263 0.57 -22.78 2.57
N SER A 264 1.57 -23.60 2.94
CA SER A 264 1.36 -24.84 3.71
C SER A 264 0.82 -24.59 5.12
N ASP A 265 1.01 -23.40 5.67
CA ASP A 265 0.48 -23.04 6.99
C ASP A 265 -1.03 -22.79 6.97
N LEU A 266 -1.64 -22.47 5.82
CA LEU A 266 -3.08 -22.25 5.69
C LEU A 266 -3.96 -23.46 6.07
N VAL A 267 -3.37 -24.65 6.11
CA VAL A 267 -4.04 -25.92 6.51
C VAL A 267 -3.65 -26.39 7.91
N THR A 268 -3.02 -25.51 8.69
CA THR A 268 -2.71 -25.72 10.12
C THR A 268 -3.90 -25.34 10.98
N ASN A 269 -4.03 -25.96 12.14
CA ASN A 269 -5.06 -25.61 13.11
C ASN A 269 -4.85 -24.18 13.63
N MET A 270 -3.58 -23.80 13.84
CA MET A 270 -3.21 -22.45 14.28
C MET A 270 -3.72 -21.37 13.32
N VAL A 271 -3.45 -21.48 12.02
CA VAL A 271 -3.90 -20.46 11.05
C VAL A 271 -5.40 -20.55 10.78
N PHE A 272 -6.02 -21.72 10.96
CA PHE A 272 -7.47 -21.83 10.88
C PHE A 272 -8.17 -21.04 12.00
N GLU A 273 -7.68 -21.11 13.25
CA GLU A 273 -8.23 -20.31 14.37
C GLU A 273 -7.77 -18.84 14.31
N PHE A 274 -6.51 -18.60 13.92
CA PHE A 274 -5.87 -17.28 13.93
C PHE A 274 -5.37 -16.92 12.52
N THR A 275 -6.29 -16.56 11.63
CA THR A 275 -5.99 -16.27 10.21
C THR A 275 -5.01 -15.11 10.01
N GLU A 276 -4.86 -14.24 11.00
CA GLU A 276 -3.92 -13.12 11.05
C GLU A 276 -2.45 -13.58 11.14
N LEU A 277 -2.23 -14.83 11.58
CA LEU A 277 -0.91 -15.43 11.75
C LEU A 277 -0.39 -16.16 10.50
N GLN A 278 -1.12 -16.12 9.39
CA GLN A 278 -0.67 -16.69 8.12
C GLN A 278 0.67 -16.08 7.65
N GLY A 279 1.51 -16.90 7.03
CA GLY A 279 2.91 -16.61 6.69
C GLY A 279 3.83 -16.61 7.90
N VAL A 280 3.48 -15.89 8.98
CA VAL A 280 4.27 -15.82 10.21
C VAL A 280 4.45 -17.21 10.83
N MET A 281 3.35 -17.95 10.99
CA MET A 281 3.41 -19.32 11.48
C MET A 281 4.07 -20.26 10.48
N GLY A 282 3.90 -20.04 9.17
CA GLY A 282 4.70 -20.72 8.15
C GLY A 282 6.21 -20.56 8.38
N GLY A 283 6.68 -19.37 8.77
CA GLY A 283 8.09 -19.17 9.16
C GLY A 283 8.50 -19.98 10.39
N HIS A 284 7.71 -19.91 11.47
CA HIS A 284 7.99 -20.65 12.71
C HIS A 284 8.00 -22.17 12.51
N TYR A 285 7.07 -22.70 11.72
CA TYR A 285 7.03 -24.11 11.38
C TYR A 285 8.21 -24.51 10.47
N ALA A 286 8.60 -23.68 9.51
CA ALA A 286 9.77 -23.94 8.66
C ALA A 286 11.06 -24.08 9.51
N ILE A 287 11.28 -23.20 10.49
CA ILE A 287 12.38 -23.34 11.45
C ILE A 287 12.29 -24.66 12.22
N SER A 288 11.10 -24.98 12.74
CA SER A 288 10.86 -26.21 13.51
C SER A 288 11.08 -27.48 12.68
N ASP A 289 10.82 -27.43 11.38
CA ASP A 289 10.96 -28.54 10.44
C ASP A 289 12.40 -28.78 9.96
N GLY A 290 13.29 -27.82 10.24
CA GLY A 290 14.70 -27.83 9.87
C GLY A 290 15.02 -27.14 8.54
N GLU A 291 14.14 -26.27 8.02
CA GLU A 291 14.44 -25.44 6.85
C GLU A 291 15.49 -24.36 7.18
N ASP A 292 16.13 -23.83 6.14
CA ASP A 292 17.07 -22.72 6.26
C ASP A 292 16.37 -21.48 6.88
N PRO A 293 16.98 -20.78 7.87
CA PRO A 293 16.41 -19.58 8.44
C PRO A 293 16.03 -18.49 7.43
N ALA A 294 16.76 -18.38 6.31
CA ALA A 294 16.43 -17.45 5.22
C ALA A 294 15.13 -17.84 4.50
N VAL A 295 14.85 -19.15 4.36
CA VAL A 295 13.57 -19.64 3.81
C VAL A 295 12.42 -19.30 4.76
N ALA A 296 12.58 -19.58 6.05
CA ALA A 296 11.57 -19.26 7.06
C ALA A 296 11.27 -17.75 7.13
N LYS A 297 12.30 -16.91 7.05
CA LYS A 297 12.16 -15.44 7.01
C LYS A 297 11.44 -14.99 5.73
N ALA A 298 11.77 -15.54 4.56
CA ALA A 298 11.07 -15.21 3.33
C ALA A 298 9.58 -15.61 3.37
N ILE A 299 9.23 -16.76 3.97
CA ILE A 299 7.84 -17.20 4.18
C ILE A 299 7.08 -16.21 5.07
N SER A 300 7.66 -15.80 6.20
CA SER A 300 7.01 -14.86 7.13
C SER A 300 6.82 -13.46 6.57
N GLU A 301 7.60 -13.09 5.55
CA GLU A 301 7.50 -11.80 4.86
C GLU A 301 6.51 -11.77 3.70
N GLN A 302 5.99 -12.92 3.23
CA GLN A 302 5.20 -13.01 2.00
C GLN A 302 4.03 -12.03 1.92
N TYR A 303 3.28 -11.87 3.00
CA TYR A 303 2.08 -11.04 2.97
C TYR A 303 2.40 -9.54 3.03
N ARG A 304 3.61 -9.17 3.49
CA ARG A 304 4.02 -7.77 3.68
C ARG A 304 4.03 -6.99 2.34
N PRO A 305 3.64 -5.70 2.34
CA PRO A 305 2.95 -5.00 3.42
C PRO A 305 1.48 -5.46 3.56
N ASN A 306 1.00 -5.62 4.80
CA ASN A 306 -0.37 -6.09 5.09
C ASN A 306 -1.39 -4.93 5.19
N SER A 307 -0.90 -3.70 5.30
CA SER A 307 -1.67 -2.46 5.43
C SER A 307 -0.98 -1.33 4.66
N SER A 308 -1.71 -0.23 4.40
CA SER A 308 -1.10 0.98 3.85
C SER A 308 -0.02 1.51 4.81
N GLY A 309 1.18 1.79 4.30
CA GLY A 309 2.33 2.20 5.13
C GLY A 309 2.88 1.12 6.07
N GLY A 310 2.44 -0.13 5.94
CA GLY A 310 2.96 -1.24 6.75
C GLY A 310 4.41 -1.62 6.40
N ALA A 311 5.04 -2.38 7.28
CA ALA A 311 6.41 -2.88 7.07
C ALA A 311 6.53 -3.65 5.76
N LEU A 312 7.61 -3.41 5.03
CA LEU A 312 7.95 -4.10 3.78
C LEU A 312 8.80 -5.36 4.05
N PRO A 313 8.86 -6.32 3.11
CA PRO A 313 9.83 -7.41 3.18
C PRO A 313 11.27 -6.89 3.20
N GLU A 314 12.08 -7.38 4.13
CA GLU A 314 13.47 -6.93 4.30
C GLU A 314 14.41 -7.71 3.37
N THR A 315 14.18 -9.01 3.21
CA THR A 315 15.06 -9.89 2.43
C THR A 315 14.74 -9.85 0.94
N VAL A 316 15.74 -10.03 0.07
CA VAL A 316 15.51 -10.11 -1.40
C VAL A 316 14.57 -11.28 -1.74
N ALA A 317 14.74 -12.43 -1.09
CA ALA A 317 13.87 -13.59 -1.26
C ALA A 317 12.43 -13.32 -0.79
N GLY A 318 12.25 -12.64 0.35
CA GLY A 318 10.94 -12.21 0.84
C GLY A 318 10.26 -11.20 -0.07
N ARG A 319 11.00 -10.20 -0.58
CA ARG A 319 10.51 -9.24 -1.59
C ARG A 319 10.05 -9.98 -2.86
N ALA A 320 10.86 -10.91 -3.35
CA ALA A 320 10.52 -11.71 -4.53
C ALA A 320 9.25 -12.55 -4.34
N LEU A 321 9.10 -13.21 -3.19
CA LEU A 321 7.92 -14.01 -2.86
C LEU A 321 6.67 -13.13 -2.67
N ALA A 322 6.78 -12.01 -1.98
CA ALA A 322 5.68 -11.07 -1.78
C ALA A 322 5.19 -10.46 -3.09
N LEU A 323 6.11 -10.09 -3.99
CA LEU A 323 5.80 -9.64 -5.34
C LEU A 323 5.15 -10.75 -6.16
N ALA A 324 5.69 -11.97 -6.12
CA ALA A 324 5.12 -13.11 -6.83
C ALA A 324 3.67 -13.37 -6.42
N ASP A 325 3.36 -13.39 -5.11
CA ASP A 325 2.01 -13.65 -4.61
C ASP A 325 1.00 -12.58 -5.04
N LYS A 326 1.42 -11.31 -5.00
CA LYS A 326 0.59 -10.17 -5.40
C LYS A 326 0.38 -10.12 -6.93
N ILE A 327 1.44 -10.30 -7.72
CA ILE A 327 1.38 -10.31 -9.19
C ILE A 327 0.58 -11.52 -9.70
N ASP A 328 0.75 -12.71 -9.12
CA ASP A 328 -0.03 -13.92 -9.46
C ASP A 328 -1.53 -13.68 -9.24
N SER A 329 -1.89 -13.11 -8.09
CA SER A 329 -3.28 -12.83 -7.74
C SER A 329 -3.87 -11.77 -8.67
N LEU A 330 -3.20 -10.63 -8.84
CA LEU A 330 -3.63 -9.56 -9.74
C LEU A 330 -3.86 -10.08 -11.16
N THR A 331 -2.92 -10.87 -11.68
CA THR A 331 -3.01 -11.45 -13.02
C THR A 331 -4.19 -12.41 -13.14
N GLY A 332 -4.37 -13.31 -12.16
CA GLY A 332 -5.49 -14.25 -12.16
C GLY A 332 -6.86 -13.56 -12.13
N TYR A 333 -7.07 -12.63 -11.20
CA TYR A 333 -8.34 -11.91 -11.05
C TYR A 333 -8.68 -11.06 -12.27
N PHE A 334 -7.69 -10.39 -12.88
CA PHE A 334 -7.89 -9.63 -14.11
C PHE A 334 -8.13 -10.56 -15.31
N GLY A 335 -7.45 -11.70 -15.39
CA GLY A 335 -7.66 -12.70 -16.43
C GLY A 335 -9.08 -13.26 -16.45
N ILE A 336 -9.69 -13.52 -15.28
CA ILE A 336 -11.09 -13.97 -15.18
C ILE A 336 -12.12 -12.82 -15.25
N GLY A 337 -11.66 -11.57 -15.39
CA GLY A 337 -12.51 -10.37 -15.49
C GLY A 337 -13.13 -9.91 -14.17
N SER A 338 -12.56 -10.29 -13.03
CA SER A 338 -13.00 -9.87 -11.68
C SER A 338 -12.25 -8.62 -11.23
N ILE A 339 -12.49 -7.52 -11.93
CA ILE A 339 -11.79 -6.24 -11.72
C ILE A 339 -12.55 -5.42 -10.65
N PRO A 340 -11.87 -4.87 -9.63
CA PRO A 340 -12.53 -4.04 -8.62
C PRO A 340 -13.15 -2.79 -9.25
N SER A 341 -14.44 -2.54 -9.01
CA SER A 341 -15.15 -1.32 -9.44
C SER A 341 -15.49 -0.42 -8.25
N GLY A 342 -15.47 0.90 -8.46
CA GLY A 342 -15.89 1.89 -7.46
C GLY A 342 -15.09 1.85 -6.14
N SER A 343 -15.78 1.90 -5.00
CA SER A 343 -15.16 1.88 -3.65
C SER A 343 -14.92 0.48 -3.09
N GLN A 344 -15.50 -0.57 -3.67
CA GLN A 344 -15.41 -1.95 -3.16
C GLN A 344 -14.13 -2.63 -3.64
N ASP A 345 -13.38 -3.27 -2.73
CA ASP A 345 -12.20 -4.08 -3.03
C ASP A 345 -12.27 -5.43 -2.26
N PRO A 346 -13.21 -6.32 -2.63
CA PRO A 346 -13.50 -7.52 -1.84
C PRO A 346 -12.32 -8.49 -1.75
N PHE A 347 -11.40 -8.47 -2.72
CA PHE A 347 -10.23 -9.34 -2.80
C PHE A 347 -8.91 -8.61 -2.52
N ALA A 348 -8.98 -7.39 -1.97
CA ALA A 348 -7.81 -6.57 -1.63
C ALA A 348 -6.83 -6.32 -2.80
N LEU A 349 -7.31 -6.31 -4.05
CA LEU A 349 -6.47 -6.14 -5.25
C LEU A 349 -5.89 -4.73 -5.34
N ARG A 350 -6.59 -3.71 -4.84
CA ARG A 350 -6.02 -2.36 -4.77
C ARG A 350 -4.84 -2.34 -3.79
N ARG A 351 -5.01 -2.97 -2.62
CA ARG A 351 -3.93 -3.10 -1.62
C ARG A 351 -2.76 -3.92 -2.16
N ALA A 352 -3.02 -5.00 -2.89
CA ALA A 352 -1.97 -5.81 -3.52
C ALA A 352 -1.14 -4.99 -4.53
N ALA A 353 -1.79 -4.19 -5.38
CA ALA A 353 -1.09 -3.34 -6.34
C ALA A 353 -0.25 -2.24 -5.66
N LEU A 354 -0.78 -1.58 -4.63
CA LEU A 354 -0.01 -0.62 -3.83
C LEU A 354 1.18 -1.28 -3.13
N GLY A 355 1.01 -2.51 -2.63
CA GLY A 355 2.10 -3.29 -2.06
C GLY A 355 3.20 -3.61 -3.08
N VAL A 356 2.84 -3.94 -4.33
CA VAL A 356 3.81 -4.15 -5.42
C VAL A 356 4.61 -2.87 -5.70
N ILE A 357 3.93 -1.73 -5.82
CA ILE A 357 4.56 -0.42 -6.02
C ILE A 357 5.55 -0.10 -4.89
N ALA A 358 5.11 -0.21 -3.64
CA ALA A 358 5.92 0.08 -2.47
C ALA A 358 7.16 -0.81 -2.37
N ILE A 359 7.03 -2.11 -2.63
CA ILE A 359 8.17 -3.05 -2.60
C ILE A 359 9.19 -2.70 -3.68
N ILE A 360 8.76 -2.38 -4.91
CA ILE A 360 9.67 -2.04 -6.01
C ILE A 360 10.38 -0.70 -5.75
N LYS A 361 9.63 0.30 -5.28
CA LYS A 361 10.17 1.61 -4.89
C LYS A 361 11.24 1.48 -3.81
N GLU A 362 10.98 0.72 -2.74
CA GLU A 362 11.94 0.46 -1.66
C GLU A 362 13.13 -0.40 -2.10
N ALA A 363 12.91 -1.33 -3.04
CA ALA A 363 14.01 -2.12 -3.59
C ALA A 363 15.02 -1.25 -4.33
N GLY A 364 14.62 -0.10 -4.86
CA GLY A 364 15.51 0.83 -5.54
C GLY A 364 16.02 0.30 -6.89
N VAL A 365 15.32 -0.67 -7.48
CA VAL A 365 15.72 -1.37 -8.71
C VAL A 365 14.62 -1.22 -9.75
N ARG A 366 15.02 -1.05 -11.01
CA ARG A 366 14.09 -1.04 -12.16
C ARG A 366 13.45 -2.42 -12.34
N VAL A 367 12.13 -2.47 -12.27
CA VAL A 367 11.33 -3.68 -12.44
C VAL A 367 10.19 -3.38 -13.41
N ALA A 368 10.41 -3.70 -14.68
CA ALA A 368 9.34 -3.71 -15.67
C ALA A 368 8.31 -4.78 -15.29
N LEU A 369 7.09 -4.37 -14.95
CA LEU A 369 6.02 -5.26 -14.48
C LEU A 369 5.40 -6.08 -15.62
N THR A 370 5.36 -5.54 -16.85
CA THR A 370 4.69 -6.21 -17.98
C THR A 370 5.27 -7.60 -18.28
N PRO A 371 6.60 -7.84 -18.33
CA PRO A 371 7.16 -9.18 -18.45
C PRO A 371 6.74 -10.15 -17.34
N LEU A 372 6.71 -9.68 -16.08
CA LEU A 372 6.33 -10.49 -14.92
C LEU A 372 4.84 -10.86 -14.97
N ILE A 373 3.97 -9.94 -15.38
CA ILE A 373 2.53 -10.19 -15.60
C ILE A 373 2.33 -11.21 -16.72
N LYS A 374 3.06 -11.08 -17.84
CA LYS A 374 3.01 -12.07 -18.93
C LYS A 374 3.41 -13.45 -18.45
N GLN A 375 4.51 -13.55 -17.69
CA GLN A 375 4.96 -14.81 -17.12
C GLN A 375 3.91 -15.39 -16.16
N ALA A 376 3.35 -14.59 -15.24
CA ALA A 376 2.29 -15.02 -14.34
C ALA A 376 1.06 -15.52 -15.10
N TYR A 377 0.64 -14.83 -16.17
CA TYR A 377 -0.48 -15.23 -17.02
C TYR A 377 -0.21 -16.59 -17.67
N ASP A 378 0.97 -16.78 -18.25
CA ASP A 378 1.35 -18.02 -18.92
C ASP A 378 1.45 -19.20 -17.92
N LEU A 379 1.74 -18.93 -16.63
CA LEU A 379 1.79 -19.94 -15.56
C LEU A 379 0.41 -20.45 -15.12
N TYR A 380 -0.68 -19.71 -15.37
CA TYR A 380 -2.03 -20.24 -15.17
C TYR A 380 -2.40 -21.32 -16.20
N GLY A 381 -1.69 -21.37 -17.34
CA GLY A 381 -1.81 -22.44 -18.33
C GLY A 381 -3.19 -22.53 -18.99
N GLY A 382 -3.48 -23.68 -19.59
CA GLY A 382 -4.78 -23.98 -20.22
C GLY A 382 -5.85 -24.50 -19.26
N ASP A 383 -5.50 -24.74 -17.99
CA ASP A 383 -6.41 -25.27 -16.97
C ASP A 383 -7.40 -24.21 -16.46
N VAL A 384 -7.06 -22.93 -16.64
CA VAL A 384 -7.92 -21.80 -16.31
C VAL A 384 -8.51 -21.18 -17.57
N GLN A 385 -9.84 -21.08 -17.60
CA GLN A 385 -10.55 -20.35 -18.65
C GLN A 385 -10.57 -18.86 -18.34
N PHE A 386 -9.58 -18.14 -18.85
CA PHE A 386 -9.58 -16.68 -18.78
C PHE A 386 -10.61 -16.07 -19.73
N LYS A 387 -11.27 -15.02 -19.23
CA LYS A 387 -12.20 -14.18 -20.00
C LYS A 387 -11.42 -13.20 -20.87
N ASN A 388 -10.34 -12.65 -20.34
CA ASN A 388 -9.48 -11.69 -21.02
C ASN A 388 -8.23 -12.40 -21.51
N ASP A 389 -7.83 -12.16 -22.76
CA ASP A 389 -6.57 -12.70 -23.28
C ASP A 389 -5.35 -12.05 -22.61
N ARG A 390 -4.15 -12.56 -22.92
CA ARG A 390 -2.90 -12.09 -22.35
C ARG A 390 -2.68 -10.59 -22.58
N SER A 391 -2.98 -10.09 -23.79
CA SER A 391 -2.76 -8.69 -24.15
C SER A 391 -3.69 -7.78 -23.36
N THR A 392 -4.98 -8.13 -23.34
CA THR A 392 -6.04 -7.41 -22.63
C THR A 392 -5.76 -7.39 -21.14
N THR A 393 -5.37 -8.52 -20.55
CA THR A 393 -5.00 -8.60 -19.13
C THR A 393 -3.82 -7.70 -18.79
N CYS A 394 -2.78 -7.68 -19.64
CA CYS A 394 -1.64 -6.79 -19.46
C CYS A 394 -2.05 -5.31 -19.55
N SER A 395 -2.86 -4.93 -20.53
CA SER A 395 -3.32 -3.54 -20.71
C SER A 395 -4.19 -3.08 -19.53
N LEU A 396 -5.09 -3.91 -19.04
CA LEU A 396 -5.93 -3.59 -17.89
C LEU A 396 -5.12 -3.43 -16.61
N LEU A 397 -4.11 -4.29 -16.40
CA LEU A 397 -3.21 -4.16 -15.25
C LEU A 397 -2.31 -2.92 -15.37
N ASP A 398 -1.83 -2.60 -16.57
CA ASP A 398 -1.06 -1.38 -16.83
C ASP A 398 -1.87 -0.12 -16.47
N GLU A 399 -3.10 -0.01 -16.96
CA GLU A 399 -4.01 1.08 -16.58
C GLU A 399 -4.27 1.12 -15.07
N PHE A 400 -4.47 -0.06 -14.46
CA PHE A 400 -4.71 -0.18 -13.02
C PHE A 400 -3.52 0.31 -12.19
N PHE A 401 -2.29 -0.10 -12.53
CA PHE A 401 -1.09 0.36 -11.84
C PHE A 401 -0.83 1.85 -12.08
N ARG A 402 -0.93 2.34 -13.33
CA ARG A 402 -0.76 3.77 -13.64
C ARG A 402 -1.76 4.65 -12.91
N GLY A 403 -3.02 4.21 -12.78
CA GLY A 403 -4.03 4.93 -12.00
C GLY A 403 -3.65 5.08 -10.52
N ARG A 404 -3.00 4.08 -9.92
CA ARG A 404 -2.52 4.13 -8.53
C ARG A 404 -1.30 5.00 -8.37
N MET A 405 -0.33 4.86 -9.28
CA MET A 405 0.83 5.73 -9.33
C MET A 405 0.40 7.20 -9.47
N ARG A 406 -0.61 7.48 -10.29
CA ARG A 406 -1.18 8.83 -10.42
C ARG A 406 -1.70 9.36 -9.09
N SER A 407 -2.49 8.58 -8.37
CA SER A 407 -2.99 8.96 -7.04
C SER A 407 -1.85 9.19 -6.05
N GLU A 408 -0.92 8.23 -5.93
CA GLU A 408 0.24 8.33 -5.02
C GLU A 408 1.08 9.58 -5.31
N LEU A 409 1.48 9.80 -6.57
CA LEU A 409 2.32 10.93 -6.95
C LEU A 409 1.60 12.28 -6.78
N THR A 410 0.28 12.32 -6.97
CA THR A 410 -0.50 13.55 -6.72
C THR A 410 -0.60 13.83 -5.22
N GLU A 411 -0.77 12.79 -4.40
CA GLU A 411 -0.75 12.88 -2.93
C GLU A 411 0.62 13.32 -2.39
N ASP A 412 1.71 12.90 -3.04
CA ASP A 412 3.08 13.37 -2.76
C ASP A 412 3.31 14.86 -3.13
N GLY A 413 2.33 15.52 -3.76
CA GLY A 413 2.34 16.96 -4.05
C GLY A 413 2.86 17.34 -5.44
N TYR A 414 3.14 16.39 -6.33
CA TYR A 414 3.56 16.69 -7.70
C TYR A 414 2.43 17.29 -8.53
N ARG A 415 2.77 18.20 -9.45
CA ARG A 415 1.80 18.80 -10.39
C ARG A 415 1.18 17.73 -11.30
N TYR A 416 -0.13 17.81 -11.49
CA TYR A 416 -0.90 16.81 -12.25
C TYR A 416 -0.40 16.60 -13.68
N ASP A 417 0.04 17.67 -14.36
CA ASP A 417 0.49 17.62 -15.75
C ASP A 417 1.86 16.94 -15.90
N LEU A 418 2.75 17.13 -14.92
CA LEU A 418 4.03 16.42 -14.84
C LEU A 418 3.83 14.94 -14.53
N VAL A 419 2.90 14.61 -13.63
CA VAL A 419 2.51 13.23 -13.33
C VAL A 419 1.99 12.55 -14.60
N ASP A 420 1.13 13.24 -15.36
CA ASP A 420 0.58 12.72 -16.61
C ASP A 420 1.64 12.51 -17.68
N ALA A 421 2.60 13.44 -17.80
CA ALA A 421 3.72 13.32 -18.73
C ALA A 421 4.56 12.06 -18.46
N VAL A 422 4.90 11.80 -17.19
CA VAL A 422 5.70 10.64 -16.81
C VAL A 422 4.92 9.34 -16.98
N LEU A 423 3.64 9.32 -16.56
CA LEU A 423 2.81 8.12 -16.61
C LEU A 423 2.26 7.79 -18.00
N ALA A 424 2.27 8.71 -18.96
CA ALA A 424 1.88 8.39 -20.33
C ALA A 424 3.03 7.73 -21.14
N GLY A 425 4.28 7.97 -20.75
CA GLY A 425 5.47 7.46 -21.45
C GLY A 425 6.17 6.31 -20.74
N GLY A 426 6.73 5.38 -21.52
CA GLY A 426 7.63 4.32 -21.03
C GLY A 426 6.95 3.06 -20.50
N GLU A 427 7.78 2.08 -20.14
CA GLU A 427 7.34 0.79 -19.58
C GLU A 427 6.71 0.96 -18.20
N LEU A 428 5.87 -0.01 -17.80
CA LEU A 428 5.28 -0.05 -16.48
C LEU A 428 6.33 -0.40 -15.42
N ASP A 429 7.01 0.61 -14.89
CA ASP A 429 8.04 0.46 -13.87
C ASP A 429 7.84 1.52 -12.76
N PRO A 430 7.35 1.10 -11.57
CA PRO A 430 7.10 2.00 -10.46
C PRO A 430 8.33 2.81 -10.00
N PHE A 431 9.52 2.19 -10.04
CA PHE A 431 10.76 2.86 -9.61
C PHE A 431 11.23 3.90 -10.64
N ASP A 432 11.13 3.57 -11.93
CA ASP A 432 11.42 4.52 -13.02
C ASP A 432 10.51 5.75 -12.95
N PHE A 433 9.20 5.55 -12.79
CA PHE A 433 8.25 6.67 -12.70
C PHE A 433 8.57 7.60 -11.53
N HIS A 434 8.85 7.03 -10.34
CA HIS A 434 9.19 7.81 -9.16
C HIS A 434 10.51 8.58 -9.33
N THR A 435 11.48 8.00 -10.04
CA THR A 435 12.75 8.66 -10.32
C THR A 435 12.58 9.79 -11.35
N ARG A 436 11.81 9.55 -12.41
CA ARG A 436 11.59 10.51 -13.50
C ARG A 436 10.73 11.69 -13.07
N ILE A 437 9.69 11.49 -12.28
CA ILE A 437 8.85 12.60 -11.78
C ILE A 437 9.64 13.51 -10.85
N ALA A 438 10.44 12.96 -9.93
CA ALA A 438 11.28 13.76 -9.05
C ALA A 438 12.32 14.58 -9.83
N ALA A 439 12.87 14.02 -10.91
CA ALA A 439 13.80 14.74 -11.78
C ALA A 439 13.08 15.82 -12.63
N LEU A 440 11.91 15.49 -13.19
CA LEU A 440 11.08 16.40 -13.98
C LEU A 440 10.63 17.61 -13.15
N ASP A 441 10.12 17.37 -11.94
CA ASP A 441 9.66 18.42 -11.04
C ASP A 441 10.77 19.46 -10.77
N ARG A 442 11.99 19.00 -10.49
CA ARG A 442 13.17 19.86 -10.25
C ARG A 442 13.56 20.71 -11.47
N VAL A 443 13.43 20.19 -12.69
CA VAL A 443 13.83 20.92 -13.91
C VAL A 443 12.69 21.73 -14.53
N SER A 444 11.43 21.44 -14.19
CA SER A 444 10.24 22.01 -14.82
C SER A 444 10.16 23.54 -14.76
N GLY A 445 10.79 24.16 -13.74
CA GLY A 445 10.85 25.62 -13.56
C GLY A 445 12.06 26.30 -14.20
N THR A 446 12.93 25.59 -14.90
CA THR A 446 14.16 26.14 -15.48
C THR A 446 13.92 26.80 -16.84
N GLU A 447 14.75 27.78 -17.20
CA GLU A 447 14.70 28.44 -18.52
C GLU A 447 15.00 27.46 -19.67
N ASP A 448 15.94 26.54 -19.45
CA ASP A 448 16.26 25.46 -20.39
C ASP A 448 15.03 24.58 -20.66
N PHE A 449 14.26 24.25 -19.61
CA PHE A 449 13.05 23.45 -19.76
C PHE A 449 11.97 24.16 -20.58
N LEU A 450 11.71 25.45 -20.29
CA LEU A 450 10.77 26.26 -21.07
C LEU A 450 11.22 26.39 -22.53
N THR A 451 12.52 26.52 -22.76
CA THR A 451 13.12 26.58 -24.10
C THR A 451 12.93 25.26 -24.85
N ALA A 452 13.20 24.13 -24.20
CA ALA A 452 13.00 22.81 -24.76
C ALA A 452 11.51 22.56 -25.08
N LEU A 453 10.59 22.95 -24.19
CA LEU A 453 9.15 22.83 -24.43
C LEU A 453 8.68 23.66 -25.64
N ALA A 454 9.22 24.86 -25.83
CA ALA A 454 8.96 25.66 -27.02
C ALA A 454 9.43 24.97 -28.31
N VAL A 455 10.60 24.33 -28.27
CA VAL A 455 11.11 23.52 -29.39
C VAL A 455 10.18 22.34 -29.70
N PHE A 456 9.78 21.60 -28.67
CA PHE A 456 8.85 20.47 -28.80
C PHE A 456 7.54 20.90 -29.49
N ASN A 457 6.93 21.98 -29.00
CA ASN A 457 5.68 22.50 -29.57
C ASN A 457 5.85 22.94 -31.03
N ARG A 458 6.97 23.61 -31.37
CA ARG A 458 7.26 24.06 -32.74
C ARG A 458 7.44 22.86 -33.69
N ALA A 459 8.19 21.85 -33.28
CA ALA A 459 8.38 20.63 -34.07
C ALA A 459 7.10 19.77 -34.17
N GLY A 460 6.38 19.61 -33.05
CA GLY A 460 5.18 18.78 -32.92
C GLY A 460 4.03 19.19 -33.84
N ASN A 461 3.86 20.49 -34.07
CA ASN A 461 2.81 21.05 -34.94
C ASN A 461 2.82 20.47 -36.37
N LEU A 462 4.01 20.12 -36.90
CA LEU A 462 4.13 19.52 -38.24
C LEU A 462 4.57 18.05 -38.20
N ALA A 463 5.19 17.57 -37.13
CA ALA A 463 5.63 16.18 -36.99
C ALA A 463 4.48 15.16 -37.15
N SER A 464 3.26 15.52 -36.72
CA SER A 464 2.07 14.67 -36.89
C SER A 464 1.71 14.37 -38.35
N LYS A 465 2.18 15.17 -39.31
CA LYS A 465 1.98 14.97 -40.75
C LYS A 465 3.02 14.04 -41.39
N ALA A 466 4.02 13.59 -40.63
CA ALA A 466 5.04 12.69 -41.14
C ALA A 466 4.49 11.28 -41.38
N THR A 467 4.81 10.71 -42.54
CA THR A 467 4.40 9.36 -42.95
C THR A 467 5.48 8.30 -42.73
N THR A 468 6.66 8.70 -42.24
CA THR A 468 7.81 7.82 -41.98
C THR A 468 8.64 8.35 -40.81
N ASP A 469 9.35 7.44 -40.13
CA ASP A 469 10.26 7.75 -39.01
C ASP A 469 11.71 7.98 -39.47
N SER A 470 12.00 7.79 -40.77
CA SER A 470 13.36 7.91 -41.31
C SER A 470 13.48 9.05 -42.31
N PHE A 471 14.42 9.97 -42.07
CA PHE A 471 14.73 11.06 -42.98
C PHE A 471 15.93 10.71 -43.88
N ASP A 472 15.88 11.15 -45.13
CA ASP A 472 16.97 11.01 -46.09
C ASP A 472 17.79 12.30 -46.15
N ARG A 473 19.05 12.25 -45.70
CA ARG A 473 20.00 13.37 -45.75
C ARG A 473 20.24 13.89 -47.18
N GLY A 474 20.14 13.03 -48.19
CA GLY A 474 20.28 13.42 -49.59
C GLY A 474 19.11 14.27 -50.10
N ALA A 475 17.97 14.24 -49.42
CA ALA A 475 16.79 15.04 -49.69
C ALA A 475 16.64 16.23 -48.71
N LEU A 476 17.74 16.64 -48.09
CA LEU A 476 17.85 17.78 -47.17
C LEU A 476 18.96 18.73 -47.65
N PRO A 477 18.75 19.41 -48.80
CA PRO A 477 19.84 20.10 -49.51
C PRO A 477 20.15 21.50 -48.97
N GLU A 478 19.24 22.13 -48.23
CA GLU A 478 19.43 23.52 -47.77
C GLU A 478 20.34 23.57 -46.54
N GLU A 479 21.07 24.67 -46.37
CA GLU A 479 21.97 24.87 -45.22
C GLU A 479 21.22 24.71 -43.89
N ALA A 480 20.00 25.25 -43.82
CA ALA A 480 19.14 25.14 -42.65
C ALA A 480 18.72 23.68 -42.36
N ASP A 481 18.55 22.84 -43.38
CA ASP A 481 18.31 21.41 -43.17
C ASP A 481 19.54 20.74 -42.54
N GLN A 482 20.73 21.04 -43.08
CA GLN A 482 21.99 20.44 -42.63
C GLN A 482 22.34 20.85 -41.19
N GLN A 483 22.13 22.13 -40.84
CA GLN A 483 22.31 22.63 -39.48
C GLN A 483 21.36 21.95 -38.49
N LEU A 484 20.09 21.76 -38.86
CA LEU A 484 19.13 21.06 -38.00
C LEU A 484 19.49 19.57 -37.81
N VAL A 485 19.94 18.89 -38.87
CA VAL A 485 20.44 17.51 -38.76
C VAL A 485 21.63 17.42 -37.80
N ALA A 486 22.61 18.32 -37.92
CA ALA A 486 23.78 18.35 -37.04
C ALA A 486 23.40 18.62 -35.57
N ALA A 487 22.49 19.58 -35.33
CA ALA A 487 21.98 19.89 -34.01
C ALA A 487 21.21 18.70 -33.39
N TYR A 488 20.33 18.06 -34.18
CA TYR A 488 19.61 16.85 -33.77
C TYR A 488 20.57 15.72 -33.39
N GLU A 489 21.62 15.47 -34.18
CA GLU A 489 22.57 14.39 -33.90
C GLU A 489 23.38 14.64 -32.63
N ASN A 490 23.81 15.89 -32.40
CA ASN A 490 24.46 16.30 -31.17
C ASN A 490 23.55 16.13 -29.95
N ALA A 491 22.30 16.63 -30.05
CA ALA A 491 21.32 16.50 -28.98
C ALA A 491 21.00 15.02 -28.70
N ARG A 492 20.78 14.23 -29.75
CA ARG A 492 20.53 12.78 -29.63
C ARG A 492 21.67 12.08 -28.93
N GLN A 493 22.92 12.37 -29.28
CA GLN A 493 24.08 11.78 -28.62
C GLN A 493 24.08 12.12 -27.12
N LYS A 494 23.95 13.39 -26.77
CA LYS A 494 23.96 13.85 -25.36
C LYS A 494 22.81 13.27 -24.54
N VAL A 495 21.59 13.25 -25.09
CA VAL A 495 20.42 12.66 -24.43
C VAL A 495 20.62 11.16 -24.22
N THR A 496 21.13 10.46 -25.25
CA THR A 496 21.41 9.01 -25.16
C THR A 496 22.47 8.71 -24.09
N GLU A 497 23.56 9.50 -24.04
CA GLU A 497 24.60 9.37 -23.01
C GLU A 497 24.04 9.64 -21.61
N ALA A 498 23.20 10.66 -21.44
CA ALA A 498 22.55 10.98 -20.17
C ALA A 498 21.63 9.86 -19.69
N LEU A 499 20.84 9.26 -20.60
CA LEU A 499 19.95 8.15 -20.29
C LEU A 499 20.71 6.86 -19.93
N HIS A 500 21.81 6.55 -20.64
CA HIS A 500 22.62 5.36 -20.35
C HIS A 500 23.39 5.45 -19.03
N ARG A 501 23.86 6.63 -18.64
CA ARG A 501 24.54 6.82 -17.33
C ARG A 501 23.60 6.57 -16.14
N GLY A 502 22.29 6.73 -16.32
CA GLY A 502 21.29 6.40 -15.30
C GLY A 502 20.91 4.91 -15.22
N GLY A 503 21.27 4.09 -16.22
CA GLY A 503 20.83 2.69 -16.31
C GLY A 503 21.71 1.63 -15.62
N ASN A 504 22.94 1.97 -15.24
CA ASN A 504 23.95 1.02 -14.72
C ASN A 504 24.13 1.03 -13.19
N GLY A 505 23.21 1.62 -12.43
CA GLY A 505 23.35 1.77 -10.98
C GLY A 505 22.80 0.60 -10.17
N ASN A 506 23.64 -0.39 -9.85
CA ASN A 506 23.52 -1.20 -8.61
C ASN A 506 23.88 -0.36 -7.35
N GLY A 507 23.59 0.94 -7.36
CA GLY A 507 24.10 1.90 -6.39
C GLY A 507 22.95 2.63 -5.69
N ASN A 508 23.02 2.68 -4.35
CA ASN A 508 22.17 3.46 -3.46
C ASN A 508 21.62 4.73 -4.13
N GLY A 509 20.29 4.83 -4.16
CA GLY A 509 19.51 5.86 -4.84
C GLY A 509 19.71 7.28 -4.32
N ASN A 510 20.87 7.88 -4.59
CA ASN A 510 21.03 9.31 -4.46
C ASN A 510 20.42 9.98 -5.70
N GLY A 511 19.22 10.56 -5.54
CA GLY A 511 18.45 11.23 -6.60
C GLY A 511 19.19 12.37 -7.33
N ASP A 512 20.35 12.80 -6.84
CA ASP A 512 21.20 13.82 -7.46
C ASP A 512 21.83 13.38 -8.78
N ALA A 513 22.20 12.10 -8.91
CA ALA A 513 22.78 11.58 -10.16
C ALA A 513 21.74 11.54 -11.29
N SER A 514 20.52 11.09 -10.99
CA SER A 514 19.40 11.09 -11.95
C SER A 514 19.00 12.50 -12.34
N THR A 515 18.98 13.45 -11.40
CA THR A 515 18.67 14.86 -11.66
C THR A 515 19.72 15.50 -12.58
N SER A 516 21.01 15.25 -12.34
CA SER A 516 22.11 15.76 -13.16
C SER A 516 22.04 15.26 -14.61
N ASN A 517 21.74 13.98 -14.79
CA ASN A 517 21.56 13.39 -16.12
C ASN A 517 20.34 13.98 -16.85
N VAL A 518 19.20 14.10 -16.17
CA VAL A 518 17.99 14.73 -16.75
C VAL A 518 18.26 16.19 -17.11
N THR A 519 18.93 16.95 -16.24
CA THR A 519 19.32 18.34 -16.52
C THR A 519 20.17 18.43 -17.79
N THR A 520 21.15 17.54 -17.95
CA THR A 520 22.01 17.46 -19.15
C THR A 520 21.19 17.15 -20.40
N ALA A 521 20.22 16.23 -20.31
CA ALA A 521 19.33 15.91 -21.41
C ALA A 521 18.46 17.12 -21.80
N ILE A 522 17.91 17.84 -20.81
CA ILE A 522 17.09 19.04 -21.05
C ILE A 522 17.91 20.16 -21.69
N GLN A 523 19.15 20.39 -21.24
CA GLN A 523 20.06 21.35 -21.87
C GLN A 523 20.38 21.00 -23.33
N ALA A 524 20.59 19.71 -23.61
CA ALA A 524 20.80 19.25 -24.97
C ALA A 524 19.58 19.49 -25.87
N LEU A 525 18.37 19.29 -25.33
CA LEU A 525 17.11 19.56 -26.04
C LEU A 525 16.85 21.05 -26.22
N ALA A 526 17.13 21.88 -25.20
CA ALA A 526 17.04 23.33 -25.27
C ALA A 526 17.97 23.92 -26.34
N GLY A 527 19.17 23.34 -26.49
CA GLY A 527 20.14 23.71 -27.51
C GLY A 527 19.67 23.51 -28.96
N LEU A 528 18.56 22.80 -29.20
CA LEU A 528 17.95 22.70 -30.53
C LEU A 528 17.25 23.99 -30.98
N ARG A 529 17.02 24.93 -30.06
CA ARG A 529 16.17 26.11 -30.30
C ARG A 529 16.61 26.93 -31.50
N GLU A 530 17.88 27.30 -31.56
CA GLU A 530 18.41 28.14 -32.65
C GLU A 530 18.28 27.46 -34.01
N ALA A 531 18.64 26.17 -34.10
CA ALA A 531 18.58 25.42 -35.35
C ALA A 531 17.14 25.17 -35.81
N VAL A 532 16.21 24.92 -34.88
CA VAL A 532 14.79 24.77 -35.19
C VAL A 532 14.19 26.09 -35.65
N ASP A 533 14.48 27.20 -34.97
CA ASP A 533 14.01 28.52 -35.38
C ASP A 533 14.51 28.88 -36.78
N TYR A 534 15.83 28.72 -37.04
CA TYR A 534 16.42 28.97 -38.36
C TYR A 534 15.83 28.09 -39.46
N PHE A 535 15.57 26.81 -39.17
CA PHE A 535 14.92 25.88 -40.10
C PHE A 535 13.54 26.38 -40.52
N PHE A 536 12.68 26.70 -39.56
CA PHE A 536 11.33 27.17 -39.87
C PHE A 536 11.27 28.56 -40.52
N ASP A 537 12.25 29.42 -40.23
CA ASP A 537 12.32 30.77 -40.80
C ASP A 537 12.88 30.76 -42.24
N THR A 538 13.69 29.76 -42.59
CA THR A 538 14.42 29.71 -43.87
C THR A 538 13.78 28.77 -44.89
N VAL A 539 13.29 27.60 -44.46
CA VAL A 539 12.85 26.55 -45.38
C VAL A 539 11.34 26.35 -45.38
N LEU A 540 10.78 26.06 -46.55
CA LEU A 540 9.39 25.62 -46.65
C LEU A 540 9.28 24.13 -46.28
N VAL A 541 8.78 23.82 -45.09
CA VAL A 541 8.59 22.42 -44.63
C VAL A 541 7.65 21.66 -45.57
N MET A 542 6.58 22.31 -46.01
CA MET A 542 5.65 21.78 -47.02
C MET A 542 6.18 22.02 -48.45
N ALA A 543 7.41 21.57 -48.71
CA ALA A 543 8.06 21.74 -50.01
C ALA A 543 7.23 21.09 -51.15
N PRO A 544 7.26 21.65 -52.38
CA PRO A 544 6.63 21.03 -53.55
C PRO A 544 7.26 19.66 -53.91
N ASP A 545 8.56 19.51 -53.68
CA ASP A 545 9.24 18.24 -53.85
C ASP A 545 8.85 17.27 -52.73
N GLU A 546 8.23 16.16 -53.12
CA GLU A 546 7.72 15.16 -52.20
C GLU A 546 8.82 14.51 -51.35
N LYS A 547 10.02 14.28 -51.92
CA LYS A 547 11.13 13.67 -51.19
C LYS A 547 11.65 14.61 -50.12
N ILE A 548 11.82 15.89 -50.45
CA ILE A 548 12.27 16.92 -49.50
C ILE A 548 11.25 17.10 -48.38
N ARG A 549 9.97 17.27 -48.74
CA ARG A 549 8.88 17.40 -47.77
C ARG A 549 8.82 16.20 -46.81
N ARG A 550 8.91 14.98 -47.34
CA ARG A 550 8.88 13.76 -46.53
C ARG A 550 10.07 13.69 -45.57
N SER A 551 11.29 14.00 -46.03
CA SER A 551 12.48 14.01 -45.18
C SER A 551 12.44 15.07 -44.09
N ARG A 552 11.99 16.28 -44.40
CA ARG A 552 11.81 17.36 -43.41
C ARG A 552 10.81 17.00 -42.32
N LEU A 553 9.65 16.45 -42.70
CA LEU A 553 8.65 15.98 -41.74
C LEU A 553 9.17 14.82 -40.89
N ALA A 554 9.90 13.88 -41.48
CA ALA A 554 10.52 12.78 -40.75
C ALA A 554 11.61 13.26 -39.77
N LEU A 555 12.39 14.28 -40.11
CA LEU A 555 13.36 14.91 -39.20
C LEU A 555 12.66 15.57 -38.00
N LEU A 556 11.57 16.32 -38.23
CA LEU A 556 10.77 16.90 -37.13
C LEU A 556 10.18 15.81 -36.22
N ARG A 557 9.71 14.70 -36.80
CA ARG A 557 9.23 13.55 -36.03
C ARG A 557 10.34 12.86 -35.25
N ALA A 558 11.54 12.76 -35.80
CA ALA A 558 12.70 12.23 -35.09
C ALA A 558 13.10 13.11 -33.90
N ILE A 559 13.00 14.44 -34.05
CA ILE A 559 13.18 15.39 -32.94
C ILE A 559 12.12 15.15 -31.87
N VAL A 560 10.82 15.11 -32.22
CA VAL A 560 9.73 14.83 -31.26
C VAL A 560 9.95 13.49 -30.54
N ALA A 561 10.32 12.43 -31.26
CA ALA A 561 10.64 11.13 -30.67
C ALA A 561 11.83 11.18 -29.69
N LEU A 562 12.80 12.08 -29.92
CA LEU A 562 13.90 12.30 -28.97
C LEU A 562 13.40 12.93 -27.67
N PHE A 563 12.46 13.87 -27.74
CA PHE A 563 11.81 14.44 -26.55
C PHE A 563 11.00 13.37 -25.79
N ASP A 564 10.20 12.58 -26.51
CA ASP A 564 9.34 11.54 -25.95
C ASP A 564 10.13 10.39 -25.26
N SER A 565 11.44 10.30 -25.51
CA SER A 565 12.33 9.38 -24.78
C SER A 565 12.48 9.72 -23.30
N LEU A 566 12.18 10.96 -22.89
CA LEU A 566 12.24 11.40 -21.49
C LEU A 566 10.89 11.26 -20.78
N TRP A 567 9.79 11.70 -21.41
CA TRP A 567 8.39 11.66 -20.95
C TRP A 567 7.47 12.20 -22.05
N ASP A 568 6.15 12.06 -21.88
CA ASP A 568 5.19 12.61 -22.83
C ASP A 568 5.03 14.12 -22.62
N TRP A 569 5.75 14.91 -23.41
CA TRP A 569 5.74 16.36 -23.35
C TRP A 569 4.38 16.98 -23.71
N SER A 570 3.51 16.24 -24.44
CA SER A 570 2.19 16.74 -24.84
C SER A 570 1.23 16.91 -23.66
N LYS A 571 1.56 16.35 -22.50
CA LYS A 571 0.76 16.46 -21.26
C LYS A 571 1.07 17.71 -20.45
N ILE A 572 2.20 18.37 -20.70
CA ILE A 572 2.70 19.46 -19.86
C ILE A 572 1.96 20.75 -20.20
N VAL A 573 1.43 21.41 -19.17
CA VAL A 573 0.65 22.65 -19.29
C VAL A 573 1.50 23.83 -18.82
N ILE A 574 1.51 24.91 -19.61
CA ILE A 574 2.13 26.20 -19.27
C ILE A 574 1.05 27.16 -18.81
#